data_AF-C7Z9N6-F1
#
_entry.id   AF-C7Z9N6-F1
#
_cell.length_a   1.000
_cell.length_b   1.000
_cell.length_c   1.000
_cell.angle_alpha   90.00
_cell.angle_beta   90.00
_cell.angle_gamma   90.00
#
_symmetry.space_group_name_H-M   'P 1'
#
loop_
_entity.id
_entity.type
_entity.pdbx_description
1 polymer ?
#
loop_
_entity_poly.entity_id
_entity_poly.type
_entity_poly.pdbx_seq_one_letter_code
_entity_poly.pdbx_strand_id
1 'polypeptide(L)'
;MISTFRIRLPRNGKGHLAWPAPAKRAWQYQTSINKHQFARYSRVQDMGLVDDYHSWQDVDMNGVQIDPAGRLKRYTGSRMLSPARVTKNQQPRKFGLRSSPQRVLNEKDETDQRDIRVLLGYASDAWASRPLREHLSKIDKLQPPRFVCLHGDQMAREELPIKFHLGVSIFDTRSVEAIQQGRKDIGQAIKSHHYLVHDPIFHPLNSRKFLFGTPEMATDAQIAEKLQRLCSPPNILVTYGPKREHKALKKMGLDLSRNYVFDISHMAQTMSDMPYSMSLQWVLEKLQIPFKPELLYVAGNDTHFALQAMLMLAALDGEDHPTARKVPTWVPTFKEIAKAKLPDWDPRTNWSTPAWFREQEERFRQRRDIQHRIVKERYQQRKGRREHEELVQENEDRKRYLERLKARATYLDIVCAAVVKNRPDE
;
A
#
# COMPACT_ATOMS: atom_id res chain seq x y z
N MET A 1 -3.75 -0.42 -55.07
CA MET A 1 -2.51 -0.78 -54.36
C MET A 1 -2.87 -1.16 -52.94
N ILE A 2 -2.91 -2.46 -52.64
CA ILE A 2 -3.22 -2.99 -51.31
C ILE A 2 -2.04 -3.90 -50.95
N SER A 3 -1.32 -3.55 -49.88
CA SER A 3 -0.14 -4.27 -49.40
C SER A 3 -0.58 -5.42 -48.49
N THR A 4 -0.25 -6.65 -48.88
CA THR A 4 -0.50 -7.87 -48.10
C THR A 4 0.69 -8.16 -47.19
N PHE A 5 0.48 -8.04 -45.87
CA PHE A 5 1.43 -8.50 -44.86
C PHE A 5 1.39 -10.03 -44.75
N ARG A 6 2.49 -10.70 -45.10
CA ARG A 6 2.73 -12.12 -44.79
C ARG A 6 3.46 -12.24 -43.46
N ILE A 7 2.83 -12.87 -42.48
CA ILE A 7 3.47 -13.30 -41.22
C ILE A 7 4.19 -14.63 -41.49
N ARG A 8 5.52 -14.65 -41.28
CA ARG A 8 6.32 -15.89 -41.20
C ARG A 8 6.38 -16.35 -39.75
N LEU A 9 5.88 -17.55 -39.46
CA LEU A 9 6.12 -18.24 -38.19
C LEU A 9 7.53 -18.87 -38.18
N PRO A 10 8.27 -18.84 -37.06
CA PRO A 10 9.56 -19.51 -36.96
C PRO A 10 9.40 -21.02 -36.78
N ARG A 11 10.33 -21.76 -37.41
CA ARG A 11 10.44 -23.23 -37.36
C ARG A 11 10.93 -23.71 -36.01
N ASN A 12 10.39 -24.85 -35.56
CA ASN A 12 10.87 -25.63 -34.44
C ASN A 12 12.28 -26.18 -34.69
N GLY A 13 13.22 -25.87 -33.78
CA GLY A 13 14.58 -26.40 -33.80
C GLY A 13 15.09 -26.60 -32.37
N LYS A 14 15.48 -27.84 -32.08
CA LYS A 14 15.84 -28.43 -30.79
C LYS A 14 17.14 -27.83 -30.22
N GLY A 15 17.24 -27.79 -28.88
CA GLY A 15 18.47 -27.49 -28.16
C GLY A 15 18.27 -27.60 -26.65
N HIS A 16 18.32 -28.84 -26.13
CA HIS A 16 18.30 -29.14 -24.71
C HIS A 16 19.61 -28.72 -24.05
N LEU A 17 19.56 -27.76 -23.12
CA LEU A 17 20.51 -27.65 -22.01
C LEU A 17 19.72 -27.28 -20.75
N ALA A 18 19.46 -28.30 -19.95
CA ALA A 18 18.81 -28.17 -18.66
C ALA A 18 19.83 -27.69 -17.61
N TRP A 19 19.51 -26.60 -16.93
CA TRP A 19 20.07 -26.27 -15.61
C TRP A 19 18.95 -26.42 -14.57
N PRO A 20 19.21 -27.08 -13.42
CA PRO A 20 18.16 -27.37 -12.46
C PRO A 20 17.80 -26.13 -11.65
N ALA A 21 16.51 -25.76 -11.67
CA ALA A 21 15.94 -24.81 -10.71
C ALA A 21 15.63 -25.53 -9.38
N PRO A 22 15.79 -24.87 -8.22
CA PRO A 22 15.48 -25.48 -6.93
C PRO A 22 13.98 -25.62 -6.70
N ALA A 23 13.60 -26.77 -6.13
CA ALA A 23 12.24 -27.19 -5.85
C ALA A 23 11.44 -26.18 -5.01
N LYS A 24 10.28 -25.76 -5.54
CA LYS A 24 9.22 -25.11 -4.77
C LYS A 24 8.53 -26.17 -3.90
N ARG A 25 8.58 -26.00 -2.58
CA ARG A 25 7.70 -26.71 -1.64
C ARG A 25 6.27 -26.20 -1.85
N ALA A 26 5.43 -27.01 -2.47
CA ALA A 26 3.99 -26.83 -2.46
C ALA A 26 3.45 -27.33 -1.12
N TRP A 27 2.86 -26.44 -0.32
CA TRP A 27 2.03 -26.82 0.81
C TRP A 27 0.64 -27.17 0.28
N GLN A 28 0.25 -28.43 0.42
CA GLN A 28 -1.12 -28.90 0.18
C GLN A 28 -2.02 -28.35 1.30
N TYR A 29 -3.04 -27.58 0.92
CA TYR A 29 -4.16 -27.26 1.81
C TYR A 29 -5.10 -28.47 1.84
N GLN A 30 -5.14 -29.16 2.98
CA GLN A 30 -6.19 -30.12 3.30
C GLN A 30 -7.47 -29.35 3.65
N THR A 31 -8.51 -29.58 2.86
CA THR A 31 -9.89 -29.28 3.19
C THR A 31 -10.36 -30.23 4.30
N SER A 32 -10.69 -29.68 5.47
CA SER A 32 -11.63 -30.33 6.39
C SER A 32 -12.60 -29.28 6.92
N ILE A 33 -13.83 -29.37 6.40
CA ILE A 33 -14.99 -28.62 6.86
C ILE A 33 -15.53 -29.41 8.05
N ASN A 34 -15.36 -28.89 9.26
CA ASN A 34 -16.01 -29.43 10.44
C ASN A 34 -17.41 -28.79 10.54
N LYS A 35 -18.42 -29.51 10.05
CA LYS A 35 -19.83 -29.25 10.33
C LYS A 35 -20.10 -29.75 11.75
N HIS A 36 -20.10 -28.87 12.75
CA HIS A 36 -20.85 -28.97 14.01
C HIS A 36 -20.51 -27.77 14.89
N GLN A 37 -21.25 -26.67 14.74
CA GLN A 37 -21.41 -25.63 15.76
C GLN A 37 -22.38 -24.54 15.26
N PHE A 38 -23.67 -24.89 15.13
CA PHE A 38 -24.75 -23.90 15.18
C PHE A 38 -25.98 -24.58 15.79
N ALA A 39 -26.00 -24.60 17.12
CA ALA A 39 -27.22 -24.78 17.89
C ALA A 39 -27.16 -23.78 19.04
N ARG A 40 -28.28 -23.08 19.26
CA ARG A 40 -28.53 -22.06 20.29
C ARG A 40 -28.09 -20.65 19.90
N TYR A 41 -29.03 -19.87 19.39
CA TYR A 41 -29.58 -18.70 20.09
C TYR A 41 -30.90 -18.30 19.41
N SER A 42 -31.98 -18.82 19.98
CA SER A 42 -33.34 -18.31 19.79
C SER A 42 -33.88 -18.01 21.19
N ARG A 43 -34.64 -16.91 21.32
CA ARG A 43 -35.13 -16.23 22.53
C ARG A 43 -34.18 -15.18 23.09
N VAL A 44 -34.45 -13.90 22.78
CA VAL A 44 -35.10 -12.96 23.71
C VAL A 44 -35.92 -11.97 22.86
N GLN A 45 -37.20 -12.27 22.69
CA GLN A 45 -38.24 -11.25 22.59
C GLN A 45 -38.83 -11.14 24.01
N ASP A 46 -39.39 -9.98 24.34
CA ASP A 46 -39.87 -9.54 25.65
C ASP A 46 -38.80 -8.91 26.54
N MET A 47 -38.59 -7.61 26.33
CA MET A 47 -38.72 -6.61 27.41
C MET A 47 -39.04 -5.25 26.77
N GLY A 48 -40.29 -4.82 26.96
CA GLY A 48 -40.69 -3.44 26.72
C GLY A 48 -39.95 -2.53 27.69
N LEU A 49 -39.17 -1.60 27.14
CA LEU A 49 -38.69 -0.41 27.83
C LEU A 49 -38.84 0.74 26.84
N VAL A 50 -39.87 1.54 27.12
CA VAL A 50 -40.05 2.91 26.65
C VAL A 50 -38.91 3.70 27.25
N ASP A 51 -38.12 4.38 26.43
CA ASP A 51 -37.28 5.50 26.87
C ASP A 51 -37.08 6.49 25.71
N ASP A 52 -37.15 7.75 26.10
CA ASP A 52 -37.42 8.93 25.30
C ASP A 52 -36.44 9.21 24.15
N TYR A 53 -36.96 9.25 22.93
CA TYR A 53 -36.33 9.88 21.78
C TYR A 53 -36.48 11.40 21.87
N HIS A 54 -35.65 12.06 22.68
CA HIS A 54 -35.37 13.48 22.47
C HIS A 54 -34.48 13.65 21.24
N SER A 55 -35.09 14.15 20.16
CA SER A 55 -34.38 14.62 18.97
C SER A 55 -33.36 15.68 19.37
N TRP A 56 -32.08 15.44 19.10
CA TRP A 56 -31.05 16.47 19.16
C TRP A 56 -31.34 17.53 18.10
N GLN A 57 -32.08 18.58 18.49
CA GLN A 57 -32.17 19.80 17.71
C GLN A 57 -31.03 20.70 18.17
N ASP A 58 -30.01 20.86 17.33
CA ASP A 58 -29.03 21.93 17.52
C ASP A 58 -29.75 23.27 17.33
N VAL A 59 -30.01 23.93 18.45
CA VAL A 59 -30.46 25.31 18.54
C VAL A 59 -29.25 26.17 18.91
N ASP A 60 -29.04 27.30 18.22
CA ASP A 60 -28.05 28.27 18.69
C ASP A 60 -28.56 28.97 19.97
N MET A 61 -27.73 29.82 20.60
CA MET A 61 -28.11 30.54 21.83
C MET A 61 -29.32 31.48 21.65
N ASN A 62 -29.84 31.64 20.43
CA ASN A 62 -31.01 32.45 20.08
C ASN A 62 -32.20 31.62 19.56
N GLY A 63 -32.18 30.29 19.67
CA GLY A 63 -33.35 29.47 19.32
C GLY A 63 -33.57 29.28 17.81
N VAL A 64 -32.62 29.64 16.94
CA VAL A 64 -32.79 29.52 15.48
C VAL A 64 -32.22 28.20 14.96
N GLN A 65 -33.07 27.37 14.34
CA GLN A 65 -32.67 26.12 13.70
C GLN A 65 -31.78 26.42 12.48
N ILE A 66 -30.49 26.10 12.58
CA ILE A 66 -29.50 26.37 11.53
C ILE A 66 -29.78 25.46 10.32
N ASP A 67 -30.10 26.07 9.17
CA ASP A 67 -30.22 25.42 7.85
C ASP A 67 -28.98 24.54 7.56
N PRO A 68 -29.14 23.28 7.09
CA PRO A 68 -28.04 22.44 6.60
C PRO A 68 -27.03 23.16 5.70
N ALA A 69 -27.49 24.09 4.84
CA ALA A 69 -26.62 24.93 4.02
C ALA A 69 -25.76 25.91 4.85
N GLY A 70 -26.32 26.46 5.93
CA GLY A 70 -25.60 27.31 6.89
C GLY A 70 -24.62 26.53 7.78
N ARG A 71 -24.88 25.24 7.99
CA ARG A 71 -24.03 24.33 8.77
C ARG A 71 -22.84 23.84 7.93
N LEU A 72 -23.04 23.57 6.64
CA LEU A 72 -21.96 23.12 5.76
C LEU A 72 -21.00 24.23 5.32
N LYS A 73 -21.50 25.46 5.18
CA LYS A 73 -20.66 26.66 5.07
C LYS A 73 -19.72 26.83 6.27
N ARG A 74 -20.13 26.36 7.46
CA ARG A 74 -19.28 26.34 8.67
C ARG A 74 -18.26 25.21 8.62
N TYR A 75 -18.69 23.98 8.32
CA TYR A 75 -17.78 22.83 8.28
C TYR A 75 -16.73 22.92 7.18
N THR A 76 -17.09 23.41 6.00
CA THR A 76 -16.19 23.38 4.85
C THR A 76 -15.43 24.68 4.61
N GLY A 77 -15.80 25.75 5.32
CA GLY A 77 -15.38 27.12 5.02
C GLY A 77 -15.73 27.60 3.60
N SER A 78 -16.41 26.76 2.82
CA SER A 78 -16.71 26.93 1.41
C SER A 78 -18.20 27.20 1.26
N ARG A 79 -18.56 28.36 0.70
CA ARG A 79 -19.94 28.66 0.29
C ARG A 79 -20.43 27.63 -0.73
N MET A 80 -19.51 27.07 -1.53
CA MET A 80 -19.84 26.19 -2.66
C MET A 80 -20.14 24.74 -2.29
N LEU A 81 -19.69 24.24 -1.14
CA LEU A 81 -20.01 22.86 -0.74
C LEU A 81 -21.44 22.72 -0.18
N SER A 82 -22.13 23.82 0.13
CA SER A 82 -23.49 23.83 0.67
C SER A 82 -24.49 23.09 -0.24
N PRO A 83 -25.29 22.13 0.26
CA PRO A 83 -26.30 21.45 -0.55
C PRO A 83 -27.41 22.40 -1.01
N ALA A 84 -28.07 22.03 -2.10
CA ALA A 84 -29.41 22.54 -2.40
C ALA A 84 -30.37 22.18 -1.25
N ARG A 85 -31.26 23.10 -0.83
CA ARG A 85 -32.21 22.89 0.28
C ARG A 85 -32.92 21.53 0.17
N VAL A 86 -32.61 20.61 1.08
CA VAL A 86 -33.31 19.34 1.24
C VAL A 86 -34.53 19.58 2.15
N THR A 87 -35.73 19.44 1.62
CA THR A 87 -36.97 19.54 2.41
C THR A 87 -37.14 18.31 3.30
N LYS A 88 -37.45 18.51 4.59
CA LYS A 88 -37.55 17.47 5.65
C LYS A 88 -38.48 16.26 5.34
N ASN A 89 -39.31 16.32 4.31
CA ASN A 89 -40.37 15.34 4.04
C ASN A 89 -40.06 14.30 2.96
N GLN A 90 -38.79 14.17 2.51
CA GLN A 90 -38.42 13.16 1.53
C GLN A 90 -37.48 12.13 2.15
N GLN A 91 -38.05 11.07 2.74
CA GLN A 91 -37.29 9.83 2.93
C GLN A 91 -37.13 9.17 1.56
N PRO A 92 -35.90 8.84 1.12
CA PRO A 92 -35.72 8.10 -0.11
C PRO A 92 -36.21 6.67 0.10
N ARG A 93 -37.02 6.18 -0.84
CA ARG A 93 -37.27 4.74 -1.00
C ARG A 93 -35.92 4.03 -1.10
N LYS A 94 -35.72 2.95 -0.34
CA LYS A 94 -34.59 2.03 -0.53
C LYS A 94 -34.62 1.56 -1.99
N PHE A 95 -33.77 2.13 -2.83
CA PHE A 95 -33.56 1.65 -4.18
C PHE A 95 -32.21 0.96 -4.22
N GLY A 96 -32.25 -0.36 -4.37
CA GLY A 96 -31.11 -1.11 -4.84
C GLY A 96 -30.80 -0.65 -6.26
N LEU A 97 -29.52 -0.43 -6.55
CA LEU A 97 -28.97 -0.66 -7.87
C LEU A 97 -29.54 -1.99 -8.38
N ARG A 98 -30.01 -2.01 -9.65
CA ARG A 98 -30.65 -3.14 -10.35
C ARG A 98 -30.44 -4.48 -9.63
N SER A 99 -31.55 -5.09 -9.20
CA SER A 99 -31.67 -6.37 -8.49
C SER A 99 -30.69 -7.45 -8.95
N SER A 100 -29.47 -7.42 -8.42
CA SER A 100 -28.69 -8.62 -8.15
C SER A 100 -29.27 -9.26 -6.87
N PRO A 101 -29.38 -10.60 -6.80
CA PRO A 101 -30.05 -11.29 -5.70
C PRO A 101 -29.40 -10.93 -4.35
N GLN A 102 -30.26 -10.70 -3.35
CA GLN A 102 -29.98 -10.34 -1.94
C GLN A 102 -28.50 -10.44 -1.56
N ARG A 103 -27.82 -9.30 -1.65
CA ARG A 103 -26.39 -9.19 -1.40
C ARG A 103 -26.15 -8.88 0.07
N VAL A 104 -25.30 -9.67 0.71
CA VAL A 104 -24.76 -9.36 2.03
C VAL A 104 -23.61 -8.38 1.81
N LEU A 105 -23.93 -7.09 1.65
CA LEU A 105 -22.91 -6.05 1.79
C LEU A 105 -22.45 -6.04 3.24
N ASN A 106 -21.14 -5.94 3.46
CA ASN A 106 -20.61 -5.78 4.80
C ASN A 106 -21.09 -4.41 5.32
N GLU A 107 -21.66 -4.34 6.52
CA GLU A 107 -22.20 -3.09 7.08
C GLU A 107 -21.17 -1.95 7.09
N LYS A 108 -19.88 -2.30 7.14
CA LYS A 108 -18.77 -1.35 7.08
C LYS A 108 -18.66 -0.63 5.74
N ASP A 109 -18.98 -1.29 4.63
CA ASP A 109 -18.78 -0.73 3.29
C ASP A 109 -19.81 0.37 2.99
N GLU A 110 -21.06 0.17 3.43
CA GLU A 110 -22.10 1.22 3.35
C GLU A 110 -21.83 2.38 4.31
N THR A 111 -21.09 2.15 5.40
CA THR A 111 -20.80 3.17 6.40
C THR A 111 -19.91 4.27 5.82
N ASP A 112 -18.82 3.90 5.13
CA ASP A 112 -17.92 4.86 4.49
C ASP A 112 -18.68 5.71 3.45
N GLN A 113 -19.48 5.08 2.60
CA GLN A 113 -20.28 5.82 1.61
C GLN A 113 -21.30 6.77 2.26
N ARG A 114 -21.94 6.40 3.38
CA ARG A 114 -22.84 7.32 4.10
C ARG A 114 -22.08 8.49 4.71
N ASP A 115 -20.92 8.22 5.29
CA ASP A 115 -20.12 9.22 5.98
C ASP A 115 -19.52 10.25 5.01
N ILE A 116 -19.08 9.85 3.82
CA ILE A 116 -18.62 10.81 2.81
C ILE A 116 -19.75 11.73 2.34
N ARG A 117 -20.99 11.23 2.26
CA ARG A 117 -22.15 12.06 1.89
C ARG A 117 -22.45 13.12 2.94
N VAL A 118 -22.32 12.77 4.22
CA VAL A 118 -22.46 13.74 5.32
C VAL A 118 -21.31 14.76 5.29
N LEU A 119 -20.06 14.29 5.14
CA LEU A 119 -18.87 15.14 5.10
C LEU A 119 -18.89 16.17 3.96
N LEU A 120 -19.39 15.76 2.79
CA LEU A 120 -19.56 16.62 1.61
C LEU A 120 -20.92 17.32 1.57
N GLY A 121 -21.77 17.05 2.57
CA GLY A 121 -22.98 17.80 2.87
C GLY A 121 -24.19 17.53 1.99
N TYR A 122 -24.22 16.43 1.25
CA TYR A 122 -25.40 16.07 0.45
C TYR A 122 -26.24 14.93 1.08
N ALA A 123 -25.90 14.54 2.30
CA ALA A 123 -26.76 13.76 3.20
C ALA A 123 -26.93 14.45 4.57
N SER A 124 -27.94 14.02 5.33
CA SER A 124 -28.22 14.51 6.68
C SER A 124 -27.23 13.93 7.71
N ASP A 125 -26.86 14.73 8.72
CA ASP A 125 -26.06 14.30 9.88
C ASP A 125 -26.65 13.06 10.59
N ALA A 126 -27.96 12.82 10.48
CA ALA A 126 -28.60 11.61 11.01
C ALA A 126 -28.06 10.32 10.38
N TRP A 127 -27.43 10.41 9.21
CA TRP A 127 -26.83 9.29 8.50
C TRP A 127 -25.38 9.05 8.90
N ALA A 128 -24.77 9.98 9.65
CA ALA A 128 -23.40 9.85 10.09
C ALA A 128 -23.26 8.67 11.05
N SER A 129 -22.24 7.85 10.78
CA SER A 129 -21.79 6.84 11.70
C SER A 129 -21.44 7.46 13.05
N ARG A 130 -21.51 6.65 14.11
CA ARG A 130 -21.09 7.09 15.43
C ARG A 130 -19.63 7.59 15.44
N PRO A 131 -18.65 6.89 14.83
CA PRO A 131 -17.27 7.39 14.71
C PRO A 131 -17.17 8.77 14.04
N LEU A 132 -17.91 8.99 12.95
CA LEU A 132 -17.90 10.30 12.28
C LEU A 132 -18.50 11.39 13.19
N ARG A 133 -19.62 11.13 13.86
CA ARG A 133 -20.23 12.08 14.80
C ARG A 133 -19.28 12.47 15.93
N GLU A 134 -18.62 11.48 16.54
CA GLU A 134 -17.63 11.71 17.58
C GLU A 134 -16.40 12.48 17.08
N HIS A 135 -16.03 12.32 15.80
CA HIS A 135 -14.96 13.09 15.19
C HIS A 135 -15.41 14.55 14.95
N LEU A 136 -16.58 14.76 14.35
CA LEU A 136 -17.14 16.09 14.09
C LEU A 136 -17.40 16.89 15.37
N SER A 137 -17.77 16.23 16.48
CA SER A 137 -17.97 16.91 17.77
C SER A 137 -16.68 17.45 18.39
N LYS A 138 -15.52 16.93 17.98
CA LYS A 138 -14.19 17.36 18.47
C LYS A 138 -13.55 18.44 17.60
N ILE A 139 -14.08 18.64 16.40
CA ILE A 139 -13.58 19.62 15.45
C ILE A 139 -14.14 20.99 15.80
N ASP A 140 -13.27 21.99 15.92
CA ASP A 140 -13.70 23.38 15.99
C ASP A 140 -14.47 23.73 14.70
N LYS A 141 -15.69 24.27 14.87
CA LYS A 141 -16.70 24.48 13.80
C LYS A 141 -16.26 25.46 12.71
N LEU A 142 -15.04 25.99 12.78
CA LEU A 142 -14.51 27.03 11.90
C LEU A 142 -13.51 26.54 10.85
N GLN A 143 -13.05 25.28 10.90
CA GLN A 143 -12.04 24.79 9.98
C GLN A 143 -12.58 23.80 8.93
N PRO A 144 -12.35 24.07 7.62
CA PRO A 144 -12.60 23.12 6.53
C PRO A 144 -11.96 21.76 6.79
N PRO A 145 -12.63 20.63 6.46
CA PRO A 145 -11.98 19.34 6.52
C PRO A 145 -10.87 19.30 5.46
N ARG A 146 -9.77 18.66 5.82
CA ARG A 146 -8.70 18.31 4.89
C ARG A 146 -8.62 16.80 4.78
N PHE A 147 -8.59 16.29 3.57
CA PHE A 147 -8.39 14.88 3.32
C PHE A 147 -6.89 14.62 3.22
N VAL A 148 -6.37 13.76 4.09
CA VAL A 148 -4.95 13.44 4.18
C VAL A 148 -4.78 11.96 3.89
N CYS A 149 -4.16 11.63 2.77
CA CYS A 149 -3.84 10.26 2.41
C CYS A 149 -2.42 9.88 2.82
N LEU A 150 -2.29 8.73 3.48
CA LEU A 150 -1.03 8.17 3.95
C LEU A 150 -0.83 6.76 3.36
N HIS A 151 0.37 6.47 2.86
CA HIS A 151 0.76 5.14 2.43
C HIS A 151 2.22 4.88 2.75
N GLY A 152 2.50 3.72 3.35
CA GLY A 152 3.84 3.28 3.67
C GLY A 152 4.26 2.12 2.77
N ASP A 153 5.41 2.24 2.12
CA ASP A 153 6.05 1.11 1.43
C ASP A 153 7.24 0.58 2.24
N GLN A 154 7.43 -0.73 2.23
CA GLN A 154 8.51 -1.46 2.92
C GLN A 154 8.55 -1.30 4.45
N MET A 155 7.42 -0.98 5.09
CA MET A 155 7.33 -1.00 6.56
C MET A 155 7.50 -2.43 7.11
N ALA A 156 8.72 -2.79 7.55
CA ALA A 156 9.04 -4.08 8.14
C ALA A 156 8.14 -4.43 9.33
N ARG A 157 7.87 -5.72 9.53
CA ARG A 157 6.80 -6.16 10.43
C ARG A 157 7.12 -5.91 11.91
N GLU A 158 8.36 -6.12 12.39
CA GLU A 158 8.53 -6.30 13.84
C GLU A 158 9.61 -5.46 14.58
N GLU A 159 10.91 -5.34 14.24
CA GLU A 159 11.88 -5.02 15.34
C GLU A 159 13.09 -4.05 15.13
N LEU A 160 13.31 -3.36 14.01
CA LEU A 160 14.47 -2.43 13.86
C LEU A 160 14.08 -1.12 13.17
N PRO A 161 14.87 -0.01 13.25
CA PRO A 161 14.55 1.23 12.54
C PRO A 161 14.37 0.90 11.05
N ILE A 162 13.12 0.97 10.64
CA ILE A 162 12.68 0.45 9.36
C ILE A 162 13.08 1.50 8.34
N LYS A 163 13.84 1.11 7.32
CA LYS A 163 13.93 1.93 6.12
C LYS A 163 12.62 1.79 5.39
N PHE A 164 11.86 2.86 5.28
CA PHE A 164 10.58 2.84 4.59
C PHE A 164 10.37 4.14 3.82
N HIS A 165 9.46 4.05 2.86
CA HIS A 165 9.02 5.20 2.09
C HIS A 165 7.63 5.56 2.57
N LEU A 166 7.36 6.85 2.73
CA LEU A 166 6.06 7.34 3.17
C LEU A 166 5.53 8.38 2.19
N GLY A 167 4.40 8.08 1.58
CA GLY A 167 3.61 9.03 0.84
C GLY A 167 2.68 9.79 1.78
N VAL A 168 2.58 11.10 1.56
CA VAL A 168 1.56 11.94 2.18
C VAL A 168 0.97 12.84 1.12
N SER A 169 -0.32 12.70 0.85
CA SER A 169 -1.03 13.59 -0.07
C SER A 169 -2.17 14.28 0.66
N ILE A 170 -2.39 15.55 0.36
CA ILE A 170 -3.32 16.41 1.08
C ILE A 170 -4.21 17.12 0.07
N PHE A 171 -5.52 16.95 0.24
CA PHE A 171 -6.53 17.72 -0.46
C PHE A 171 -7.27 18.61 0.53
N ASP A 172 -7.11 19.92 0.35
CA ASP A 172 -7.82 20.95 1.12
C ASP A 172 -9.09 21.36 0.36
N THR A 173 -10.26 21.20 0.97
CA THR A 173 -11.55 21.47 0.32
C THR A 173 -11.71 22.94 -0.10
N ARG A 174 -10.97 23.88 0.50
CA ARG A 174 -10.92 25.28 0.06
C ARG A 174 -10.35 25.42 -1.36
N SER A 175 -9.57 24.44 -1.82
CA SER A 175 -9.04 24.43 -3.19
C SER A 175 -10.14 24.41 -4.23
N VAL A 176 -11.32 23.83 -3.92
CA VAL A 176 -12.46 23.80 -4.85
C VAL A 176 -12.90 25.21 -5.23
N GLU A 177 -13.11 26.07 -4.23
CA GLU A 177 -13.53 27.46 -4.49
C GLU A 177 -12.44 28.25 -5.20
N ALA A 178 -11.18 28.04 -4.81
CA ALA A 178 -10.06 28.71 -5.46
C ALA A 178 -9.95 28.33 -6.95
N ILE A 179 -10.15 27.05 -7.30
CA ILE A 179 -10.14 26.57 -8.70
C ILE A 179 -11.33 27.14 -9.47
N GLN A 180 -12.55 27.08 -8.91
CA GLN A 180 -13.76 27.60 -9.56
C GLN A 180 -13.69 29.11 -9.82
N GLN A 181 -12.93 29.85 -9.00
CA GLN A 181 -12.70 31.28 -9.17
C GLN A 181 -11.46 31.58 -10.03
N GLY A 182 -10.81 30.57 -10.62
CA GLY A 182 -9.60 30.73 -11.43
C GLY A 182 -8.35 31.18 -10.64
N ARG A 183 -8.39 31.11 -9.30
CA ARG A 183 -7.31 31.54 -8.41
C ARG A 183 -6.25 30.46 -8.17
N LYS A 184 -6.53 29.22 -8.56
CA LYS A 184 -5.63 28.07 -8.34
C LYS A 184 -5.70 27.11 -9.50
N ASP A 185 -4.54 26.63 -9.93
CA ASP A 185 -4.43 25.59 -10.95
C ASP A 185 -4.91 24.23 -10.42
N ILE A 186 -5.53 23.46 -11.31
CA ILE A 186 -6.13 22.18 -10.95
C ILE A 186 -5.10 21.11 -10.60
N GLY A 187 -3.93 21.12 -11.24
CA GLY A 187 -2.82 20.22 -10.92
C GLY A 187 -2.23 20.47 -9.54
N GLN A 188 -2.50 21.63 -8.95
CA GLN A 188 -2.06 22.00 -7.60
C GLN A 188 -3.12 21.73 -6.52
N ALA A 189 -4.28 21.16 -6.88
CA ALA A 189 -5.35 20.88 -5.93
C ALA A 189 -4.92 19.93 -4.81
N ILE A 190 -4.13 18.91 -5.17
CA ILE A 190 -3.59 17.90 -4.26
C ILE A 190 -2.10 18.18 -4.04
N LYS A 191 -1.70 18.50 -2.81
CA LYS A 191 -0.29 18.64 -2.43
C LYS A 191 0.25 17.28 -2.00
N SER A 192 1.35 16.82 -2.59
CA SER A 192 1.93 15.52 -2.27
C SER A 192 3.37 15.63 -1.82
N HIS A 193 3.73 14.75 -0.89
CA HIS A 193 5.05 14.60 -0.32
C HIS A 193 5.44 13.14 -0.38
N HIS A 194 6.74 12.90 -0.56
CA HIS A 194 7.32 11.57 -0.53
C HIS A 194 8.54 11.59 0.38
N TYR A 195 8.46 10.90 1.50
CA TYR A 195 9.51 10.86 2.50
C TYR A 195 10.31 9.57 2.41
N LEU A 196 11.63 9.71 2.45
CA LEU A 196 12.60 8.62 2.50
C LEU A 196 13.11 8.52 3.95
N VAL A 197 12.56 7.57 4.72
CA VAL A 197 12.82 7.47 6.15
C VAL A 197 13.93 6.48 6.42
N HIS A 198 15.02 6.96 7.01
CA HIS A 198 16.27 6.19 7.23
C HIS A 198 16.83 5.49 5.98
N ASP A 199 16.39 5.94 4.79
CA ASP A 199 16.77 5.35 3.51
C ASP A 199 17.62 6.29 2.64
N PRO A 200 18.86 6.61 3.05
CA PRO A 200 19.72 7.48 2.22
C PRO A 200 20.25 6.78 0.96
N ILE A 201 20.05 5.46 0.81
CA ILE A 201 20.88 4.62 -0.07
C ILE A 201 20.09 3.58 -0.90
N PHE A 202 18.93 3.09 -0.44
CA PHE A 202 18.34 1.83 -0.93
C PHE A 202 17.35 1.97 -2.09
N HIS A 203 16.56 3.04 -2.21
CA HIS A 203 15.65 3.19 -3.37
C HIS A 203 15.65 4.54 -4.13
N PRO A 204 16.81 4.98 -4.65
CA PRO A 204 16.91 6.17 -5.50
C PRO A 204 16.12 6.09 -6.79
N LEU A 205 16.07 4.89 -7.38
CA LEU A 205 15.46 4.69 -8.68
C LEU A 205 13.94 4.82 -8.62
N ASN A 206 13.32 4.44 -7.50
CA ASN A 206 11.89 4.60 -7.29
C ASN A 206 11.56 6.01 -6.80
N SER A 207 12.40 6.63 -5.97
CA SER A 207 12.19 8.02 -5.58
C SER A 207 12.27 8.99 -6.76
N ARG A 208 13.09 8.71 -7.78
CA ARG A 208 13.11 9.43 -9.08
C ARG A 208 11.80 9.36 -9.87
N LYS A 209 10.93 8.40 -9.56
CA LYS A 209 9.62 8.25 -10.18
C LYS A 209 8.53 9.04 -9.47
N PHE A 210 8.82 9.69 -8.34
CA PHE A 210 7.86 10.57 -7.70
C PHE A 210 7.55 11.77 -8.62
N LEU A 211 6.28 11.93 -8.98
CA LEU A 211 5.84 12.90 -9.99
C LEU A 211 5.49 14.26 -9.43
N PHE A 212 5.07 14.29 -8.17
CA PHE A 212 4.35 15.42 -7.61
C PHE A 212 5.23 16.30 -6.71
N GLY A 213 6.54 16.26 -6.92
CA GLY A 213 7.51 17.08 -6.22
C GLY A 213 8.86 16.40 -6.04
N THR A 214 9.57 16.82 -5.00
CA THR A 214 10.89 16.30 -4.63
C THR A 214 10.76 15.31 -3.47
N PRO A 215 11.38 14.12 -3.53
CA PRO A 215 11.53 13.27 -2.36
C PRO A 215 12.30 13.98 -1.23
N GLU A 216 11.81 13.88 0.00
CA GLU A 216 12.43 14.48 1.19
C GLU A 216 13.03 13.40 2.07
N MET A 217 14.33 13.50 2.37
CA MET A 217 14.98 12.68 3.40
C MET A 217 14.49 13.12 4.78
N ALA A 218 14.15 12.17 5.65
CA ALA A 218 13.73 12.49 7.01
C ALA A 218 14.08 11.39 8.03
N THR A 219 14.27 11.79 9.28
CA THR A 219 14.36 10.86 10.43
C THR A 219 12.97 10.55 10.98
N ASP A 220 12.85 9.51 11.81
CA ASP A 220 11.57 9.20 12.48
C ASP A 220 11.01 10.39 13.25
N ALA A 221 11.87 11.12 13.98
CA ALA A 221 11.47 12.29 14.75
C ALA A 221 10.93 13.42 13.86
N GLN A 222 11.60 13.69 12.72
CA GLN A 222 11.15 14.68 11.75
C GLN A 222 9.82 14.28 11.11
N ILE A 223 9.62 12.99 10.82
CA ILE A 223 8.36 12.49 10.27
C ILE A 223 7.24 12.56 11.31
N ALA A 224 7.52 12.17 12.56
CA ALA A 224 6.56 12.30 13.65
C ALA A 224 6.12 13.76 13.81
N GLU A 225 7.06 14.71 13.83
CA GLU A 225 6.75 16.13 13.92
C GLU A 225 5.93 16.63 12.70
N LYS A 226 6.35 16.28 11.47
CA LYS A 226 5.62 16.66 10.25
C LYS A 226 4.22 16.08 10.23
N LEU A 227 4.07 14.78 10.49
CA LEU A 227 2.77 14.12 10.50
C LEU A 227 1.89 14.60 11.63
N GLN A 228 2.42 14.93 12.80
CA GLN A 228 1.64 15.54 13.88
C GLN A 228 1.02 16.85 13.38
N ARG A 229 1.78 17.72 12.69
CA ARG A 229 1.24 18.96 12.12
C ARG A 229 0.27 18.72 10.96
N LEU A 230 0.58 17.76 10.09
CA LEU A 230 -0.20 17.48 8.87
C LEU A 230 -1.44 16.62 9.10
N CYS A 231 -1.51 15.86 10.19
CA CYS A 231 -2.60 14.93 10.50
C CYS A 231 -3.39 15.33 11.75
N SER A 232 -2.98 16.38 12.48
CA SER A 232 -3.79 16.89 13.60
C SER A 232 -5.21 17.22 13.13
N PRO A 233 -6.25 16.92 13.95
CA PRO A 233 -7.61 17.35 13.68
C PRO A 233 -7.68 18.83 13.25
N PRO A 234 -8.53 19.20 12.28
CA PRO A 234 -9.72 18.48 11.80
C PRO A 234 -9.51 17.64 10.53
N ASN A 235 -8.38 16.95 10.42
CA ASN A 235 -8.06 16.21 9.20
C ASN A 235 -8.74 14.83 9.17
N ILE A 236 -9.29 14.50 8.01
CA ILE A 236 -9.87 13.19 7.69
C ILE A 236 -8.78 12.37 7.03
N LEU A 237 -8.46 11.22 7.61
CA LEU A 237 -7.47 10.32 7.03
C LEU A 237 -8.10 9.51 5.91
N VAL A 238 -7.48 9.52 4.75
CA VAL A 238 -7.84 8.69 3.62
C VAL A 238 -6.80 7.59 3.49
N THR A 239 -7.25 6.37 3.37
CA THR A 239 -6.37 5.21 3.35
C THR A 239 -6.81 4.24 2.28
N TYR A 240 -5.89 3.36 1.95
CA TYR A 240 -6.11 2.28 1.02
C TYR A 240 -5.51 1.02 1.63
N GLY A 241 -6.33 0.26 2.38
CA GLY A 241 -5.89 -0.93 3.12
C GLY A 241 -5.11 -0.67 4.44
N PRO A 242 -5.63 0.16 5.37
CA PRO A 242 -4.89 0.87 6.42
C PRO A 242 -4.24 0.03 7.55
N LYS A 243 -4.43 -1.30 7.57
CA LYS A 243 -4.12 -2.10 8.75
C LYS A 243 -2.62 -2.14 9.07
N ARG A 244 -1.76 -1.96 8.07
CA ARG A 244 -0.30 -2.04 8.25
C ARG A 244 0.28 -0.69 8.65
N GLU A 245 -0.18 0.36 7.99
CA GLU A 245 0.24 1.74 8.15
C GLU A 245 -0.07 2.24 9.57
N HIS A 246 -1.26 1.95 10.11
CA HIS A 246 -1.60 2.36 11.48
C HIS A 246 -0.65 1.78 12.53
N LYS A 247 -0.27 0.50 12.40
CA LYS A 247 0.64 -0.13 13.36
C LYS A 247 2.03 0.50 13.31
N ALA A 248 2.53 0.78 12.11
CA ALA A 248 3.83 1.41 11.91
C ALA A 248 3.84 2.86 12.44
N LEU A 249 2.83 3.66 12.08
CA LEU A 249 2.73 5.05 12.54
C LEU A 249 2.57 5.14 14.06
N LYS A 250 1.81 4.23 14.69
CA LYS A 250 1.73 4.15 16.15
C LYS A 250 3.08 3.87 16.82
N LYS A 251 3.91 3.00 16.23
CA LYS A 251 5.28 2.74 16.71
C LYS A 251 6.18 3.98 16.61
N MET A 252 5.92 4.89 15.67
CA MET A 252 6.61 6.17 15.55
C MET A 252 6.09 7.25 16.52
N GLY A 253 5.22 6.88 17.46
CA GLY A 253 4.62 7.82 18.41
C GLY A 253 3.44 8.63 17.85
N LEU A 254 2.94 8.27 16.67
CA LEU A 254 1.80 8.95 16.05
C LEU A 254 0.50 8.20 16.38
N ASP A 255 -0.29 8.80 17.26
CA ASP A 255 -1.62 8.30 17.57
C ASP A 255 -2.66 8.88 16.60
N LEU A 256 -2.95 8.12 15.54
CA LEU A 256 -4.00 8.46 14.57
C LEU A 256 -5.41 8.07 15.03
N SER A 257 -5.57 7.52 16.24
CA SER A 257 -6.90 7.08 16.75
C SER A 257 -7.91 8.21 16.88
N ARG A 258 -7.46 9.47 16.88
CA ARG A 258 -8.30 10.66 16.96
C ARG A 258 -8.86 11.10 15.61
N ASN A 259 -8.33 10.58 14.52
CA ASN A 259 -8.78 10.91 13.18
C ASN A 259 -9.87 9.95 12.72
N TYR A 260 -10.85 10.50 12.02
CA TYR A 260 -11.75 9.67 11.23
C TYR A 260 -10.97 9.09 10.05
N VAL A 261 -11.05 7.78 9.85
CA VAL A 261 -10.35 7.06 8.78
C VAL A 261 -11.35 6.60 7.74
N PHE A 262 -11.03 6.90 6.50
CA PHE A 262 -11.79 6.57 5.34
C PHE A 262 -11.01 5.58 4.46
N ASP A 263 -11.59 4.43 4.13
CA ASP A 263 -10.93 3.45 3.25
C ASP A 263 -11.55 3.47 1.85
N ILE A 264 -10.77 3.94 0.86
CA ILE A 264 -11.25 4.07 -0.52
C ILE A 264 -11.53 2.70 -1.15
N SER A 265 -10.93 1.62 -0.62
CA SER A 265 -11.15 0.27 -1.14
C SER A 265 -12.57 -0.21 -0.90
N HIS A 266 -13.19 0.15 0.24
CA HIS A 266 -14.58 -0.17 0.53
C HIS A 266 -15.56 0.61 -0.37
N MET A 267 -15.30 1.90 -0.60
CA MET A 267 -16.09 2.68 -1.56
C MET A 267 -16.03 2.08 -2.96
N ALA A 268 -14.82 1.82 -3.47
CA ALA A 268 -14.63 1.26 -4.80
C ALA A 268 -15.29 -0.12 -4.91
N GLN A 269 -15.21 -0.94 -3.87
CA GLN A 269 -15.85 -2.26 -3.81
C GLN A 269 -17.38 -2.14 -3.87
N THR A 270 -17.96 -1.22 -3.10
CA THR A 270 -19.41 -0.95 -3.08
C THR A 270 -19.90 -0.49 -4.45
N MET A 271 -19.19 0.46 -5.06
CA MET A 271 -19.57 1.02 -6.36
C MET A 271 -19.36 0.06 -7.53
N SER A 272 -18.40 -0.85 -7.44
CA SER A 272 -18.10 -1.82 -8.50
C SER A 272 -18.91 -3.11 -8.43
N ASP A 273 -19.69 -3.31 -7.37
CA ASP A 273 -20.40 -4.55 -7.09
C ASP A 273 -19.49 -5.79 -7.06
N MET A 274 -18.28 -5.65 -6.51
CA MET A 274 -17.28 -6.72 -6.49
C MET A 274 -17.08 -7.33 -5.10
N PRO A 275 -16.77 -8.64 -4.97
CA PRO A 275 -16.72 -9.31 -3.67
C PRO A 275 -15.35 -9.23 -2.97
N TYR A 276 -14.37 -8.52 -3.54
CA TYR A 276 -13.02 -8.41 -3.01
C TYR A 276 -12.48 -6.99 -3.11
N SER A 277 -11.48 -6.68 -2.26
CA SER A 277 -10.78 -5.40 -2.28
C SER A 277 -10.06 -5.20 -3.61
N MET A 278 -10.34 -4.07 -4.28
CA MET A 278 -9.74 -3.74 -5.58
C MET A 278 -8.37 -3.13 -5.43
N SER A 279 -7.41 -3.51 -6.28
CA SER A 279 -6.09 -2.86 -6.37
C SER A 279 -6.24 -1.37 -6.72
N LEU A 280 -5.34 -0.50 -6.25
CA LEU A 280 -5.38 0.93 -6.61
C LEU A 280 -5.30 1.08 -8.14
N GLN A 281 -4.43 0.32 -8.81
CA GLN A 281 -4.34 0.27 -10.26
C GLN A 281 -5.69 0.01 -10.93
N TRP A 282 -6.41 -1.02 -10.48
CA TRP A 282 -7.71 -1.37 -11.05
C TRP A 282 -8.73 -0.25 -10.85
N VAL A 283 -8.73 0.39 -9.67
CA VAL A 283 -9.62 1.53 -9.38
C VAL A 283 -9.33 2.68 -10.33
N LEU A 284 -8.06 3.04 -10.56
CA LEU A 284 -7.66 4.10 -11.50
C LEU A 284 -8.09 3.79 -12.94
N GLU A 285 -7.89 2.55 -13.40
CA GLU A 285 -8.30 2.10 -14.73
C GLU A 285 -9.83 2.21 -14.92
N LYS A 286 -10.60 1.76 -13.93
CA LYS A 286 -12.07 1.81 -13.99
C LYS A 286 -12.64 3.22 -13.94
N LEU A 287 -12.01 4.09 -13.16
CA LEU A 287 -12.38 5.50 -13.05
C LEU A 287 -11.83 6.36 -14.19
N GLN A 288 -11.06 5.75 -15.11
CA GLN A 288 -10.38 6.43 -16.22
C GLN A 288 -9.54 7.62 -15.74
N ILE A 289 -8.86 7.44 -14.59
CA ILE A 289 -7.93 8.43 -14.05
C ILE A 289 -6.59 8.24 -14.78
N PRO A 290 -5.99 9.30 -15.35
CA PRO A 290 -4.69 9.19 -16.00
C PRO A 290 -3.60 8.77 -15.02
N PHE A 291 -2.92 7.64 -15.30
CA PHE A 291 -1.72 7.21 -14.58
C PHE A 291 -0.80 6.46 -15.55
N LYS A 292 0.47 6.23 -15.16
CA LYS A 292 1.36 5.29 -15.84
C LYS A 292 1.66 4.12 -14.89
N PRO A 293 1.48 2.85 -15.29
CA PRO A 293 1.67 1.70 -14.40
C PRO A 293 3.05 1.64 -13.73
N GLU A 294 4.10 2.08 -14.41
CA GLU A 294 5.47 2.08 -13.91
C GLU A 294 5.75 3.12 -12.80
N LEU A 295 4.81 4.04 -12.59
CA LEU A 295 4.85 5.10 -11.57
C LEU A 295 4.05 4.76 -10.31
N LEU A 296 3.32 3.63 -10.31
CA LEU A 296 2.75 3.04 -9.10
C LEU A 296 3.86 2.39 -8.25
N TYR A 297 3.53 2.03 -7.01
CA TYR A 297 4.50 1.50 -6.02
C TYR A 297 5.55 2.53 -5.61
N VAL A 298 5.22 3.80 -5.75
CA VAL A 298 5.99 4.93 -5.22
C VAL A 298 5.05 5.59 -4.22
N ALA A 299 5.38 5.49 -2.93
CA ALA A 299 4.41 5.79 -1.88
C ALA A 299 3.72 7.17 -2.05
N GLY A 300 4.47 8.20 -2.46
CA GLY A 300 3.90 9.55 -2.68
C GLY A 300 3.03 9.68 -3.94
N ASN A 301 3.29 8.87 -4.98
CA ASN A 301 2.40 8.78 -6.13
C ASN A 301 1.12 8.02 -5.77
N ASP A 302 1.25 6.90 -5.05
CA ASP A 302 0.12 6.07 -4.64
C ASP A 302 -0.87 6.86 -3.77
N THR A 303 -0.39 7.67 -2.81
CA THR A 303 -1.27 8.56 -2.03
C THR A 303 -1.93 9.65 -2.87
N HIS A 304 -1.25 10.16 -3.90
CA HIS A 304 -1.81 11.17 -4.80
C HIS A 304 -2.95 10.57 -5.62
N PHE A 305 -2.67 9.43 -6.26
CA PHE A 305 -3.66 8.71 -7.08
C PHE A 305 -4.82 8.18 -6.23
N ALA A 306 -4.57 7.76 -4.99
CA ALA A 306 -5.61 7.39 -4.04
C ALA A 306 -6.57 8.56 -3.74
N LEU A 307 -6.06 9.78 -3.57
CA LEU A 307 -6.92 10.96 -3.42
C LEU A 307 -7.67 11.30 -4.71
N GLN A 308 -7.05 11.22 -5.89
CA GLN A 308 -7.77 11.41 -7.15
C GLN A 308 -8.91 10.39 -7.30
N ALA A 309 -8.66 9.13 -6.97
CA ALA A 309 -9.67 8.08 -6.97
C ALA A 309 -10.81 8.38 -5.98
N MET A 310 -10.49 8.78 -4.74
CA MET A 310 -11.49 9.17 -3.74
C MET A 310 -12.37 10.31 -4.25
N LEU A 311 -11.78 11.37 -4.82
CA LEU A 311 -12.52 12.52 -5.35
C LEU A 311 -13.44 12.12 -6.51
N MET A 312 -12.99 11.25 -7.40
CA MET A 312 -13.83 10.74 -8.48
C MET A 312 -14.98 9.88 -7.96
N LEU A 313 -14.73 8.96 -7.02
CA LEU A 313 -15.76 8.13 -6.41
C LEU A 313 -16.82 8.99 -5.71
N ALA A 314 -16.38 10.00 -4.94
CA ALA A 314 -17.29 10.95 -4.30
C ALA A 314 -18.09 11.77 -5.31
N ALA A 315 -17.49 12.16 -6.43
CA ALA A 315 -18.17 12.90 -7.49
C ALA A 315 -19.23 12.06 -8.20
N LEU A 316 -18.94 10.79 -8.48
CA LEU A 316 -19.89 9.84 -9.06
C LEU A 316 -21.04 9.56 -8.07
N ASP A 317 -20.75 9.32 -6.80
CA ASP A 317 -21.79 9.13 -5.79
C ASP A 317 -22.71 10.35 -5.65
N GLY A 318 -22.13 11.56 -5.64
CA GLY A 318 -22.90 12.81 -5.55
C GLY A 318 -23.74 13.12 -6.80
N GLU A 319 -23.32 12.64 -7.97
CA GLU A 319 -24.08 12.76 -9.23
C GLU A 319 -25.26 11.78 -9.27
N ASP A 320 -25.04 10.54 -8.81
CA ASP A 320 -26.05 9.48 -8.78
C ASP A 320 -27.01 9.60 -7.58
N HIS A 321 -26.72 10.47 -6.60
CA HIS A 321 -27.50 10.54 -5.36
C HIS A 321 -28.93 11.04 -5.59
N PRO A 322 -29.97 10.22 -5.36
CA PRO A 322 -31.34 10.49 -5.79
C PRO A 322 -32.03 11.67 -5.07
N THR A 323 -31.53 12.08 -3.91
CA THR A 323 -32.06 13.24 -3.18
C THR A 323 -31.48 14.58 -3.64
N ALA A 324 -30.43 14.55 -4.47
CA ALA A 324 -29.84 15.77 -5.02
C ALA A 324 -30.73 16.26 -6.18
N ARG A 325 -31.66 17.17 -5.90
CA ARG A 325 -32.47 17.85 -6.95
C ARG A 325 -31.61 18.49 -8.04
N LYS A 326 -30.35 18.79 -7.70
CA LYS A 326 -29.33 19.34 -8.59
C LYS A 326 -28.00 18.72 -8.20
N VAL A 327 -27.20 18.35 -9.20
CA VAL A 327 -25.81 17.92 -9.02
C VAL A 327 -25.05 18.97 -8.20
N PRO A 328 -24.38 18.59 -7.10
CA PRO A 328 -23.61 19.53 -6.31
C PRO A 328 -22.55 20.26 -7.14
N THR A 329 -22.33 21.55 -6.87
CA THR A 329 -21.45 22.41 -7.68
C THR A 329 -19.98 21.99 -7.65
N TRP A 330 -19.56 21.20 -6.67
CA TRP A 330 -18.20 20.66 -6.55
C TRP A 330 -17.96 19.41 -7.39
N VAL A 331 -19.01 18.71 -7.84
CA VAL A 331 -18.90 17.47 -8.61
C VAL A 331 -18.06 17.66 -9.89
N PRO A 332 -18.30 18.68 -10.74
CA PRO A 332 -17.46 18.92 -11.91
C PRO A 332 -15.99 19.15 -11.53
N THR A 333 -15.74 19.99 -10.52
CA THR A 333 -14.38 20.31 -10.07
C THR A 333 -13.65 19.08 -9.52
N PHE A 334 -14.33 18.20 -8.78
CA PHE A 334 -13.73 16.95 -8.31
C PHE A 334 -13.37 16.02 -9.49
N LYS A 335 -14.26 15.88 -10.49
CA LYS A 335 -13.97 15.11 -11.70
C LYS A 335 -12.77 15.65 -12.46
N GLU A 336 -12.68 16.97 -12.59
CA GLU A 336 -11.55 17.62 -13.26
C GLU A 336 -10.23 17.43 -12.47
N ILE A 337 -10.24 17.55 -11.14
CA ILE A 337 -9.05 17.29 -10.30
C ILE A 337 -8.60 15.83 -10.42
N ALA A 338 -9.56 14.91 -10.36
CA ALA A 338 -9.28 13.49 -10.50
C ALA A 338 -8.75 13.12 -11.89
N LYS A 339 -9.14 13.87 -12.93
CA LYS A 339 -8.65 13.68 -14.31
C LYS A 339 -7.52 14.65 -14.71
N ALA A 340 -6.94 15.37 -13.75
CA ALA A 340 -5.88 16.34 -14.02
C ALA A 340 -4.73 15.67 -14.78
N LYS A 341 -4.17 16.36 -15.77
CA LYS A 341 -3.05 15.85 -16.58
C LYS A 341 -1.88 15.57 -15.64
N LEU A 342 -1.22 14.43 -15.86
CA LEU A 342 0.04 14.12 -15.18
C LEU A 342 1.10 15.20 -15.50
N PRO A 343 1.95 15.56 -14.52
CA PRO A 343 3.15 16.34 -14.80
C PRO A 343 3.96 15.68 -15.93
N ASP A 344 4.57 16.49 -16.79
CA ASP A 344 5.45 15.94 -17.82
C ASP A 344 6.60 15.21 -17.12
N TRP A 345 6.66 13.89 -17.36
CA TRP A 345 7.65 13.01 -16.76
C TRP A 345 8.46 12.33 -17.83
N ASP A 346 9.74 12.67 -17.85
CA ASP A 346 10.74 11.99 -18.66
C ASP A 346 11.75 11.28 -17.73
N PRO A 347 11.85 9.94 -17.80
CA PRO A 347 12.77 9.17 -16.98
C PRO A 347 14.24 9.56 -17.17
N ARG A 348 14.60 10.26 -18.25
CA ARG A 348 15.98 10.67 -18.56
C ARG A 348 16.35 12.04 -18.01
N THR A 349 15.40 12.96 -17.90
CA THR A 349 15.67 14.38 -17.62
C THR A 349 15.13 14.88 -16.29
N ASN A 350 14.14 14.20 -15.67
CA ASN A 350 13.39 14.81 -14.58
C ASN A 350 14.15 15.03 -13.27
N TRP A 351 15.39 14.58 -13.12
CA TRP A 351 16.21 14.90 -11.95
C TRP A 351 17.69 15.07 -12.28
N SER A 352 18.22 16.28 -12.09
CA SER A 352 19.65 16.44 -11.80
C SER A 352 19.90 15.71 -10.48
N THR A 353 20.70 14.66 -10.53
CA THR A 353 21.01 13.87 -9.34
C THR A 353 21.76 14.79 -8.37
N PRO A 354 21.21 15.11 -7.17
CA PRO A 354 21.88 16.01 -6.25
C PRO A 354 23.30 15.54 -5.97
N ALA A 355 24.26 16.46 -5.81
CA ALA A 355 25.67 16.08 -5.66
C ALA A 355 25.89 15.07 -4.50
N TRP A 356 25.20 15.29 -3.38
CA TRP A 356 25.22 14.38 -2.23
C TRP A 356 24.71 12.98 -2.58
N PHE A 357 23.75 12.88 -3.49
CA PHE A 357 23.20 11.60 -3.93
C PHE A 357 24.25 10.81 -4.75
N ARG A 358 24.94 11.49 -5.68
CA ARG A 358 26.02 10.86 -6.47
C ARG A 358 27.14 10.35 -5.56
N GLU A 359 27.50 11.12 -4.53
CA GLU A 359 28.50 10.72 -3.54
C GLU A 359 28.08 9.47 -2.75
N GLN A 360 26.81 9.40 -2.31
CA GLN A 360 26.29 8.22 -1.60
C GLN A 360 26.23 6.98 -2.50
N GLU A 361 25.83 7.13 -3.77
CA GLU A 361 25.82 6.05 -4.75
C GLU A 361 27.24 5.48 -4.97
N GLU A 362 28.25 6.36 -5.08
CA GLU A 362 29.64 5.96 -5.24
C GLU A 362 30.18 5.21 -4.01
N ARG A 363 29.90 5.72 -2.80
CA ARG A 363 30.23 5.04 -1.54
C ARG A 363 29.57 3.65 -1.46
N PHE A 364 28.35 3.50 -1.97
CA PHE A 364 27.66 2.22 -1.99
C PHE A 364 28.29 1.24 -3.01
N ARG A 365 28.62 1.72 -4.22
CA ARG A 365 29.37 0.91 -5.20
C ARG A 365 30.67 0.41 -4.59
N GLN A 366 31.43 1.30 -3.94
CA GLN A 366 32.65 0.94 -3.23
C GLN A 366 32.41 -0.12 -2.14
N ARG A 367 31.40 0.05 -1.28
CA ARG A 367 31.07 -0.95 -0.25
C ARG A 367 30.68 -2.30 -0.84
N ARG A 368 29.86 -2.31 -1.90
CA ARG A 368 29.45 -3.55 -2.58
C ARG A 368 30.65 -4.24 -3.22
N ASP A 369 31.55 -3.48 -3.83
CA ASP A 369 32.76 -4.01 -4.46
C ASP A 369 33.74 -4.55 -3.42
N ILE A 370 33.90 -3.87 -2.28
CA ILE A 370 34.66 -4.37 -1.12
C ILE A 370 34.05 -5.67 -0.62
N GLN A 371 32.73 -5.72 -0.41
CA GLN A 371 32.08 -6.91 0.11
C GLN A 371 32.13 -8.08 -0.88
N HIS A 372 31.97 -7.81 -2.17
CA HIS A 372 32.16 -8.78 -3.24
C HIS A 372 33.60 -9.30 -3.27
N ARG A 373 34.59 -8.42 -3.07
CA ARG A 373 36.01 -8.80 -2.94
C ARG A 373 36.25 -9.71 -1.74
N ILE A 374 35.73 -9.34 -0.56
CA ILE A 374 35.83 -10.16 0.67
C ILE A 374 35.20 -11.55 0.45
N VAL A 375 34.01 -11.62 -0.16
CA VAL A 375 33.33 -12.88 -0.46
C VAL A 375 34.16 -13.72 -1.43
N LYS A 376 34.72 -13.11 -2.48
CA LYS A 376 35.58 -13.78 -3.46
C LYS A 376 36.88 -14.29 -2.82
N GLU A 377 37.51 -13.51 -1.96
CA GLU A 377 38.70 -13.93 -1.20
C GLU A 377 38.40 -15.10 -0.26
N ARG A 378 37.29 -15.04 0.48
CA ARG A 378 36.83 -16.15 1.32
C ARG A 378 36.56 -17.41 0.52
N TYR A 379 35.99 -17.27 -0.67
CA TYR A 379 35.77 -18.39 -1.58
C TYR A 379 37.11 -19.01 -2.02
N GLN A 380 38.09 -18.19 -2.43
CA GLN A 380 39.41 -18.69 -2.82
C GLN A 380 40.15 -19.35 -1.65
N GLN A 381 40.09 -18.78 -0.45
CA GLN A 381 40.68 -19.40 0.75
C GLN A 381 40.04 -20.75 1.07
N ARG A 382 38.72 -20.88 0.93
CA ARG A 382 38.02 -22.16 1.13
C ARG A 382 38.40 -23.18 0.06
N LYS A 383 38.56 -22.74 -1.19
CA LYS A 383 39.01 -23.60 -2.29
C LYS A 383 40.43 -24.12 -2.03
N GLY A 384 41.36 -23.23 -1.69
CA GLY A 384 42.74 -23.62 -1.39
C GLY A 384 42.87 -24.52 -0.16
N ARG A 385 42.03 -24.34 0.88
CA ARG A 385 41.99 -25.29 2.00
C ARG A 385 41.55 -26.68 1.58
N ARG A 386 40.52 -26.80 0.75
CA ARG A 386 40.05 -28.10 0.24
C ARG A 386 41.13 -28.78 -0.59
N GLU A 387 41.77 -28.05 -1.50
CA GLU A 387 42.87 -28.57 -2.33
C GLU A 387 44.06 -29.03 -1.45
N HIS A 388 44.38 -28.30 -0.37
CA HIS A 388 45.40 -28.72 0.59
C HIS A 388 44.99 -29.96 1.40
N GLU A 389 43.77 -30.01 1.91
CA GLU A 389 43.22 -31.16 2.63
C GLU A 389 43.22 -32.43 1.74
N GLU A 390 42.85 -32.30 0.46
CA GLU A 390 42.91 -33.38 -0.53
C GLU A 390 44.35 -33.88 -0.76
N LEU A 391 45.32 -32.97 -0.90
CA LEU A 391 46.74 -33.33 -1.05
C LEU A 391 47.32 -34.00 0.21
N VAL A 392 46.92 -33.55 1.41
CA VAL A 392 47.34 -34.17 2.67
C VAL A 392 46.77 -35.60 2.74
N GLN A 393 45.50 -35.78 2.41
CA GLN A 393 44.84 -37.08 2.39
C GLN A 393 45.51 -38.03 1.37
N GLU A 394 45.80 -37.56 0.15
CA GLU A 394 46.48 -38.35 -0.88
C GLU A 394 47.89 -38.80 -0.42
N ASN A 395 48.64 -37.92 0.24
CA ASN A 395 49.96 -38.26 0.78
C ASN A 395 49.88 -39.29 1.92
N GLU A 396 48.89 -39.17 2.81
CA GLU A 396 48.64 -40.17 3.85
C GLU A 396 48.29 -41.53 3.25
N ASP A 397 47.42 -41.56 2.24
CA ASP A 397 47.00 -42.78 1.56
C ASP A 397 48.18 -43.43 0.83
N ARG A 398 49.04 -42.63 0.18
CA ARG A 398 50.29 -43.09 -0.43
C ARG A 398 51.25 -43.69 0.60
N LYS A 399 51.39 -43.06 1.77
CA LYS A 399 52.22 -43.60 2.87
C LYS A 399 51.70 -44.94 3.36
N ARG A 400 50.38 -45.06 3.62
CA ARG A 400 49.73 -46.32 4.00
C ARG A 400 49.88 -47.40 2.94
N TYR A 401 49.87 -47.03 1.66
CA TYR A 401 50.12 -47.97 0.56
C TYR A 401 51.56 -48.50 0.59
N LEU A 402 52.55 -47.62 0.74
CA LEU A 402 53.97 -48.03 0.83
C LEU A 402 54.25 -48.91 2.06
N GLU A 403 53.63 -48.63 3.21
CA GLU A 403 53.74 -49.46 4.40
C GLU A 403 53.17 -50.88 4.17
N ARG A 404 52.03 -50.99 3.47
CA ARG A 404 51.45 -52.28 3.07
C ARG A 404 52.37 -53.06 2.12
N LEU A 405 53.00 -52.38 1.15
CA LEU A 405 53.98 -53.02 0.27
C LEU A 405 55.20 -53.53 1.03
N LYS A 406 55.74 -52.74 1.97
CA LYS A 406 56.84 -53.17 2.84
C LYS A 406 56.47 -54.39 3.67
N ALA A 407 55.30 -54.37 4.32
CA ALA A 407 54.81 -55.51 5.10
C ALA A 407 54.65 -56.78 4.24
N ARG A 408 54.15 -56.64 3.00
CA ARG A 408 54.02 -57.75 2.06
C ARG A 408 55.38 -58.30 1.62
N ALA A 409 56.37 -57.44 1.38
CA ALA A 409 57.73 -57.86 1.05
C ALA A 409 58.34 -58.68 2.21
N THR A 410 58.25 -58.16 3.45
CA THR A 410 58.72 -58.87 4.66
C THR A 410 58.03 -60.22 4.83
N TYR A 411 56.72 -60.31 4.58
CA TYR A 411 56.00 -61.58 4.61
C TYR A 411 56.51 -62.58 3.57
N LEU A 412 56.76 -62.14 2.34
CA LEU A 412 57.31 -62.99 1.28
C LEU A 412 58.72 -63.49 1.65
N ASP A 413 59.57 -62.65 2.24
CA ASP A 413 60.89 -63.05 2.71
C ASP A 413 60.80 -64.16 3.78
N ILE A 414 59.87 -64.03 4.72
CA ILE A 414 59.59 -65.05 5.75
C ILE A 414 59.14 -66.37 5.12
N VAL A 415 58.19 -66.31 4.18
CA VAL A 415 57.67 -67.51 3.49
C VAL A 415 58.78 -68.18 2.69
N CYS A 416 59.57 -67.42 1.93
CA CYS A 416 60.70 -67.94 1.17
C CYS A 416 61.74 -68.61 2.09
N ALA A 417 62.08 -67.98 3.22
CA ALA A 417 63.00 -68.57 4.20
C ALA A 417 62.47 -69.88 4.80
N ALA A 418 61.16 -69.97 5.07
CA ALA A 418 60.52 -71.18 5.56
C ALA A 418 60.52 -72.31 4.51
N VAL A 419 60.28 -71.99 3.23
CA VAL A 419 60.33 -72.95 2.13
C VAL A 419 61.75 -73.51 1.96
N VAL A 420 62.78 -72.67 2.04
CA VAL A 420 64.19 -73.11 1.96
C VAL A 420 64.55 -74.06 3.10
N LYS A 421 64.10 -73.78 4.34
CA LYS A 421 64.35 -74.65 5.50
C LYS A 421 63.66 -76.02 5.44
N ASN A 422 62.56 -76.13 4.69
CA ASN A 422 61.77 -77.36 4.57
C ASN A 422 62.10 -78.16 3.31
N ARG A 423 63.21 -77.87 2.60
CA ARG A 423 63.71 -78.78 1.59
C ARG A 423 64.29 -80.01 2.29
N PRO A 424 63.78 -81.22 2.05
CA PRO A 424 64.42 -82.43 2.53
C PRO A 424 65.83 -82.50 1.93
N ASP A 425 66.82 -82.88 2.74
CA ASP A 425 68.20 -83.06 2.30
C ASP A 425 68.23 -84.06 1.14
N GLU A 426 68.50 -83.55 -0.07
CA GLU A 426 68.88 -84.34 -1.25
C GLU A 426 70.40 -84.52 -1.30
#